data_AF-A0A8J8JPM5-F1
#
_entry.id   AF-A0A8J8JPM5-F1
#
_cell.length_a   1.000
_cell.length_b   1.000
_cell.length_c   1.000
_cell.angle_alpha   90.00
_cell.angle_beta   90.00
_cell.angle_gamma   90.00
#
_symmetry.space_group_name_H-M   'P 1'
#
loop_
_entity.id
_entity.type
_entity.pdbx_description
1 polymer ?
#
loop_
_entity_poly.entity_id
_entity_poly.type
_entity_poly.pdbx_seq_one_letter_code
_entity_poly.pdbx_strand_id
1 'polypeptide(L)'
;MAGRICSEVRNCNPEVLETVIEIAVGIARQRVEGWSIGTLFVVGDEEEVLKKSKPLILDPLGNYPREVKDIRAANVQGTIKELAKLDGGFVISGDGSVLSAARYIEASSRGIDLPLGFGSRHMAAASISKETDAVAVVVSESDGVVRIFGDGELIAEIITGTGDLGKVKPHIKGDYEKIVERDLNVTMIVKRS
;
A
#
# COMPACT_ATOMS: atom_id res chain seq x y z
N MET A 1 3.28 7.82 11.60
CA MET A 1 4.34 7.06 10.89
C MET A 1 4.59 7.58 9.47
N ALA A 2 3.55 8.03 8.78
CA ALA A 2 3.61 8.42 7.36
C ALA A 2 4.52 9.61 7.06
N GLY A 3 4.71 10.55 7.99
CA GLY A 3 5.61 11.70 7.78
C GLY A 3 7.05 11.31 7.47
N ARG A 4 7.55 10.19 8.03
CA ARG A 4 8.89 9.65 7.72
C ARG A 4 8.93 8.96 6.36
N ILE A 5 7.85 8.31 5.97
CA ILE A 5 7.76 7.69 4.65
C ILE A 5 7.67 8.78 3.59
N CYS A 6 6.85 9.80 3.80
CA CYS A 6 6.70 10.92 2.88
C CYS A 6 7.99 11.71 2.64
N SER A 7 9.00 11.67 3.53
CA SER A 7 10.30 12.29 3.23
C SER A 7 11.12 11.51 2.20
N GLU A 8 10.79 10.24 1.95
CA GLU A 8 11.46 9.36 0.99
C GLU A 8 10.79 9.36 -0.41
N VAL A 9 9.64 10.02 -0.56
CA VAL A 9 8.83 9.98 -1.79
C VAL A 9 8.40 11.36 -2.25
N ARG A 10 8.27 11.51 -3.56
CA ARG A 10 7.81 12.73 -4.20
C ARG A 10 6.30 12.88 -3.99
N ASN A 11 5.84 14.12 -3.84
CA ASN A 11 4.41 14.47 -3.83
C ASN A 11 3.51 13.63 -2.89
N CYS A 12 3.94 13.46 -1.64
CA CYS A 12 3.25 12.64 -0.64
C CYS A 12 2.46 13.48 0.36
N ASN A 13 1.15 13.22 0.49
CA ASN A 13 0.33 13.76 1.55
C ASN A 13 0.37 12.81 2.77
N PRO A 14 1.00 13.21 3.90
CA PRO A 14 1.18 12.33 5.04
C PRO A 14 -0.14 11.91 5.68
N GLU A 15 -1.18 12.74 5.67
CA GLU A 15 -2.47 12.41 6.28
C GLU A 15 -3.20 11.30 5.48
N VAL A 16 -3.19 11.41 4.16
CA VAL A 16 -3.77 10.40 3.26
C VAL A 16 -3.00 9.09 3.37
N LEU A 17 -1.67 9.15 3.34
CA LEU A 17 -0.83 7.97 3.45
C LEU A 17 -0.98 7.30 4.83
N GLU A 18 -1.07 8.06 5.92
CA GLU A 18 -1.33 7.52 7.27
C GLU A 18 -2.66 6.75 7.28
N THR A 19 -3.72 7.33 6.72
CA THR A 19 -5.04 6.67 6.63
C THR A 19 -4.98 5.38 5.81
N VAL A 20 -4.27 5.38 4.68
CA VAL A 20 -4.05 4.16 3.86
C VAL A 20 -3.30 3.09 4.65
N ILE A 21 -2.25 3.47 5.37
CA ILE A 21 -1.46 2.57 6.20
C ILE A 21 -2.33 1.97 7.32
N GLU A 22 -3.15 2.78 8.00
CA GLU A 22 -4.06 2.31 9.04
C GLU A 22 -5.06 1.28 8.51
N ILE A 23 -5.66 1.53 7.34
CA ILE A 23 -6.55 0.59 6.67
C ILE A 23 -5.79 -0.69 6.31
N ALA A 24 -4.60 -0.58 5.72
CA ALA A 24 -3.76 -1.70 5.32
C ALA A 24 -3.36 -2.57 6.52
N VAL A 25 -2.96 -1.95 7.64
CA VAL A 25 -2.66 -2.63 8.91
C VAL A 25 -3.92 -3.32 9.46
N GLY A 26 -5.09 -2.67 9.35
CA GLY A 26 -6.37 -3.27 9.71
C GLY A 26 -6.67 -4.54 8.91
N ILE A 27 -6.47 -4.51 7.58
CA ILE A 27 -6.63 -5.67 6.70
C ILE A 27 -5.61 -6.78 7.06
N ALA A 28 -4.35 -6.42 7.28
CA ALA A 28 -3.29 -7.36 7.66
C ALA A 28 -3.62 -8.12 8.97
N ARG A 29 -4.22 -7.44 9.96
CA ARG A 29 -4.60 -8.06 11.25
C ARG A 29 -5.78 -9.00 11.16
N GLN A 30 -6.68 -8.81 10.20
CA GLN A 30 -7.84 -9.69 9.99
C GLN A 30 -7.45 -11.09 9.47
N ARG A 31 -6.15 -11.35 9.27
CA ARG A 31 -5.58 -12.66 8.96
C ARG A 31 -5.83 -13.74 10.02
N VAL A 32 -6.25 -13.39 11.22
CA VAL A 32 -6.63 -14.37 12.24
C VAL A 32 -8.02 -14.92 11.86
N GLU A 33 -8.15 -16.25 11.73
CA GLU A 33 -9.35 -17.01 11.27
C GLU A 33 -9.42 -17.39 9.77
N GLY A 34 -8.27 -17.58 9.12
CA GLY A 34 -8.17 -18.44 7.92
C GLY A 34 -8.38 -17.77 6.55
N TRP A 35 -8.56 -16.45 6.51
CA TRP A 35 -8.63 -15.65 5.28
C TRP A 35 -7.51 -14.62 5.26
N SER A 36 -6.60 -14.72 4.30
CA SER A 36 -5.60 -13.69 4.02
C SER A 36 -6.02 -12.91 2.79
N ILE A 37 -6.13 -11.59 2.92
CA ILE A 37 -6.48 -10.70 1.80
C ILE A 37 -5.23 -9.92 1.41
N GLY A 38 -4.68 -10.24 0.24
CA GLY A 38 -3.66 -9.40 -0.37
C GLY A 38 -4.29 -8.16 -0.99
N THR A 39 -3.73 -6.97 -0.73
CA THR A 39 -4.31 -5.70 -1.21
C THR A 39 -3.22 -4.79 -1.73
N LEU A 40 -3.51 -4.05 -2.81
CA LEU A 40 -2.64 -3.01 -3.35
C LEU A 40 -3.38 -1.68 -3.31
N PHE A 41 -2.74 -0.66 -2.76
CA PHE A 41 -3.16 0.73 -2.81
C PHE A 41 -2.10 1.52 -3.56
N VAL A 42 -2.51 2.40 -4.47
CA VAL A 42 -1.63 3.36 -5.16
C VAL A 42 -2.15 4.75 -4.86
N VAL A 43 -1.30 5.62 -4.31
CA VAL A 43 -1.66 6.93 -3.76
C VAL A 43 -0.90 8.02 -4.48
N GLY A 44 -1.63 9.00 -5.03
CA GLY A 44 -1.06 10.12 -5.77
C GLY A 44 -0.80 9.79 -7.24
N ASP A 45 -0.39 10.83 -7.99
CA ASP A 45 -0.18 10.83 -9.44
C ASP A 45 -1.30 10.11 -10.21
N GLU A 46 -2.54 10.34 -9.77
CA GLU A 46 -3.67 9.48 -10.12
C GLU A 46 -3.97 9.41 -11.62
N GLU A 47 -3.69 10.47 -12.36
CA GLU A 47 -3.92 10.51 -13.80
C GLU A 47 -2.97 9.55 -14.54
N GLU A 48 -1.68 9.54 -14.19
CA GLU A 48 -0.70 8.63 -14.78
C GLU A 48 -0.94 7.19 -14.33
N VAL A 49 -1.32 6.99 -13.05
CA VAL A 49 -1.71 5.68 -12.54
C VAL A 49 -2.93 5.11 -13.27
N LEU A 50 -3.94 5.95 -13.56
CA LEU A 50 -5.12 5.54 -14.32
C LEU A 50 -4.79 5.21 -15.78
N LYS A 51 -3.87 5.94 -16.42
CA LYS A 51 -3.39 5.62 -17.78
C LYS A 51 -2.64 4.29 -17.86
N LYS A 52 -1.94 3.91 -16.78
CA LYS A 52 -1.16 2.66 -16.64
C LYS A 52 -1.95 1.55 -15.95
N SER A 53 -3.28 1.63 -15.94
CA SER A 53 -4.11 0.60 -15.34
C SER A 53 -5.44 0.42 -16.06
N LYS A 54 -6.02 -0.77 -15.93
CA LYS A 54 -7.34 -1.11 -16.49
C LYS A 54 -8.24 -1.73 -15.44
N PRO A 55 -9.56 -1.51 -15.50
CA PRO A 55 -10.46 -2.11 -14.54
C PRO A 55 -10.62 -3.62 -14.87
N LEU A 56 -10.59 -4.48 -13.86
CA LEU A 56 -10.78 -5.93 -14.03
C LEU A 56 -12.26 -6.32 -14.12
N ILE A 57 -13.11 -5.52 -13.49
CA ILE A 57 -14.57 -5.60 -13.51
C ILE A 57 -15.14 -4.21 -13.78
N LEU A 58 -16.47 -4.04 -13.81
CA LEU A 58 -17.03 -2.70 -13.79
C LEU A 58 -16.56 -1.96 -12.54
N ASP A 59 -16.05 -0.74 -12.72
CA ASP A 59 -15.49 0.05 -11.63
C ASP A 59 -16.56 0.32 -10.57
N PRO A 60 -16.44 -0.24 -9.35
CA PRO A 60 -17.46 -0.10 -8.32
C PRO A 60 -17.54 1.33 -7.77
N LEU A 61 -16.52 2.16 -8.00
CA LEU A 61 -16.42 3.54 -7.49
C LEU A 61 -16.53 4.60 -8.61
N GLY A 62 -16.46 4.20 -9.88
CA GLY A 62 -16.34 5.10 -11.02
C GLY A 62 -17.53 6.05 -11.21
N ASN A 63 -18.74 5.64 -10.83
CA ASN A 63 -19.96 6.44 -11.02
C ASN A 63 -20.33 7.30 -9.79
N TYR A 64 -19.53 7.27 -8.73
CA TYR A 64 -19.78 8.06 -7.53
C TYR A 64 -18.91 9.33 -7.53
N PRO A 65 -19.48 10.47 -7.09
CA PRO A 65 -18.77 11.74 -7.09
C PRO A 65 -17.62 11.73 -6.06
N ARG A 66 -16.58 12.57 -6.24
CA ARG A 66 -15.37 12.52 -5.38
C ARG A 66 -15.68 12.83 -3.91
N GLU A 67 -16.65 13.69 -3.68
CA GLU A 67 -17.06 14.21 -2.37
C GLU A 67 -17.57 13.13 -1.40
N VAL A 68 -18.04 11.99 -1.92
CA VAL A 68 -18.51 10.85 -1.11
C VAL A 68 -17.47 9.74 -0.98
N LYS A 69 -16.26 9.96 -1.50
CA LYS A 69 -15.19 8.95 -1.61
C LYS A 69 -13.93 9.33 -0.83
N ASP A 70 -14.03 10.24 0.13
CA ASP A 70 -12.90 10.54 1.02
C ASP A 70 -12.55 9.32 1.86
N ILE A 71 -11.30 8.85 1.74
CA ILE A 71 -10.76 7.70 2.45
C ILE A 71 -10.81 7.84 3.97
N ARG A 72 -10.88 9.07 4.48
CA ARG A 72 -11.01 9.36 5.92
C ARG A 72 -12.41 9.07 6.45
N ALA A 73 -13.42 8.98 5.58
CA ALA A 73 -14.79 8.74 5.99
C ALA A 73 -14.99 7.26 6.38
N ALA A 74 -15.57 7.01 7.56
CA ALA A 74 -15.70 5.66 8.13
C ALA A 74 -16.48 4.69 7.21
N ASN A 75 -17.49 5.18 6.50
CA ASN A 75 -18.24 4.40 5.50
C ASN A 75 -17.34 3.98 4.32
N VAL A 76 -16.50 4.89 3.82
CA VAL A 76 -15.56 4.61 2.72
C VAL A 76 -14.53 3.59 3.17
N GLN A 77 -14.01 3.69 4.40
CA GLN A 77 -13.10 2.69 4.96
C GLN A 77 -13.74 1.29 5.07
N GLY A 78 -15.03 1.23 5.45
CA GLY A 78 -15.81 0.00 5.43
C GLY A 78 -15.93 -0.57 4.01
N THR A 79 -16.25 0.27 3.03
CA THR A 79 -16.33 -0.12 1.61
C THR A 79 -14.99 -0.64 1.08
N ILE A 80 -13.88 0.00 1.41
CA ILE A 80 -12.53 -0.45 1.00
C ILE A 80 -12.27 -1.87 1.51
N LYS A 81 -12.58 -2.16 2.78
CA LYS A 81 -12.37 -3.51 3.37
C LYS A 81 -13.17 -4.59 2.63
N GLU A 82 -14.39 -4.28 2.21
CA GLU A 82 -15.22 -5.19 1.42
C GLU A 82 -14.67 -5.37 0.00
N LEU A 83 -14.29 -4.27 -0.66
CA LEU A 83 -13.73 -4.30 -2.01
C LEU A 83 -12.33 -4.92 -2.07
N ALA A 84 -11.57 -4.90 -0.97
CA ALA A 84 -10.23 -5.49 -0.89
C ALA A 84 -10.25 -7.01 -1.09
N LYS A 85 -11.41 -7.67 -0.93
CA LYS A 85 -11.62 -9.09 -1.23
C LYS A 85 -11.58 -9.40 -2.74
N LEU A 86 -11.67 -8.37 -3.59
CA LEU A 86 -11.60 -8.51 -5.04
C LEU A 86 -10.14 -8.53 -5.54
N ASP A 87 -9.94 -9.00 -6.76
CA ASP A 87 -8.63 -8.93 -7.42
C ASP A 87 -8.31 -7.50 -7.90
N GLY A 88 -7.02 -7.19 -8.02
CA GLY A 88 -6.50 -5.88 -8.40
C GLY A 88 -6.09 -5.00 -7.21
N GLY A 89 -6.17 -3.68 -7.40
CA GLY A 89 -5.84 -2.67 -6.41
C GLY A 89 -6.73 -1.43 -6.47
N PHE A 90 -6.47 -0.52 -5.54
CA PHE A 90 -7.13 0.77 -5.40
C PHE A 90 -6.24 1.88 -5.96
N VAL A 91 -6.87 2.87 -6.61
CA VAL A 91 -6.24 4.14 -6.98
C VAL A 91 -6.84 5.24 -6.12
N ILE A 92 -5.99 5.95 -5.40
CA ILE A 92 -6.36 7.00 -4.44
C ILE A 92 -5.65 8.29 -4.85
N SER A 93 -6.38 9.39 -4.95
CA SER A 93 -5.79 10.69 -5.26
C SER A 93 -4.96 11.23 -4.11
N GLY A 94 -4.06 12.17 -4.41
CA GLY A 94 -3.24 12.84 -3.38
C GLY A 94 -4.05 13.63 -2.33
N ASP A 95 -5.31 13.97 -2.64
CA ASP A 95 -6.25 14.63 -1.72
C ASP A 95 -7.04 13.64 -0.83
N GLY A 96 -6.98 12.34 -1.12
CA GLY A 96 -7.64 11.28 -0.35
C GLY A 96 -8.93 10.73 -0.94
N SER A 97 -9.31 11.11 -2.17
CA SER A 97 -10.47 10.49 -2.85
C SER A 97 -10.12 9.10 -3.40
N VAL A 98 -10.90 8.08 -3.06
CA VAL A 98 -10.76 6.75 -3.68
C VAL A 98 -11.38 6.77 -5.06
N LEU A 99 -10.57 6.75 -6.11
CA LEU A 99 -11.02 6.97 -7.48
C LEU A 99 -11.58 5.70 -8.11
N SER A 100 -10.92 4.57 -7.87
CA SER A 100 -11.20 3.30 -8.52
C SER A 100 -10.76 2.13 -7.64
N ALA A 101 -11.40 0.98 -7.80
CA ALA A 101 -11.03 -0.27 -7.17
C ALA A 101 -11.06 -1.41 -8.21
N ALA A 102 -10.54 -2.58 -7.82
CA ALA A 102 -10.38 -3.73 -8.70
C ALA A 102 -9.62 -3.39 -10.00
N ARG A 103 -8.58 -2.56 -9.89
CA ARG A 103 -7.73 -2.19 -11.02
C ARG A 103 -6.53 -3.10 -11.16
N TYR A 104 -6.30 -3.55 -12.40
CA TYR A 104 -5.05 -4.16 -12.80
C TYR A 104 -4.05 -3.07 -13.15
N ILE A 105 -2.93 -3.04 -12.44
CA ILE A 105 -1.80 -2.16 -12.72
C ILE A 105 -0.90 -2.84 -13.75
N GLU A 106 -0.63 -2.14 -14.85
CA GLU A 106 0.28 -2.63 -15.88
C GLU A 106 1.71 -2.54 -15.36
N ALA A 107 2.30 -3.69 -15.04
CA ALA A 107 3.61 -3.77 -14.42
C ALA A 107 4.69 -4.19 -15.42
N SER A 108 5.78 -3.44 -15.44
CA SER A 108 7.03 -3.79 -16.13
C SER A 108 8.04 -4.28 -15.10
N SER A 109 8.66 -5.43 -15.37
CA SER A 109 9.78 -5.93 -14.54
C SER A 109 11.11 -5.21 -14.85
N ARG A 110 11.14 -4.33 -15.86
CA ARG A 110 12.39 -3.75 -16.37
C ARG A 110 13.00 -2.78 -15.35
N GLY A 111 14.15 -3.17 -14.81
CA GLY A 111 14.89 -2.38 -13.83
C GLY A 111 14.19 -2.30 -12.48
N ILE A 112 13.30 -3.25 -12.18
CA ILE A 112 12.75 -3.48 -10.85
C ILE A 112 13.51 -4.68 -10.25
N ASP A 113 14.12 -4.49 -9.10
CA ASP A 113 14.85 -5.54 -8.39
C ASP A 113 14.16 -5.84 -7.07
N LEU A 114 13.35 -6.92 -7.06
CA LEU A 114 12.57 -7.36 -5.90
C LEU A 114 13.15 -8.63 -5.28
N PRO A 115 13.08 -8.76 -3.94
CA PRO A 115 13.43 -10.00 -3.24
C PRO A 115 12.62 -11.20 -3.74
N LEU A 116 13.23 -12.38 -3.65
CA LEU A 116 12.52 -13.64 -3.86
C LEU A 116 11.38 -13.80 -2.83
N GLY A 117 10.24 -14.34 -3.27
CA GLY A 117 9.04 -14.50 -2.46
C GLY A 117 8.01 -13.37 -2.63
N PHE A 118 8.36 -12.28 -3.31
CA PHE A 118 7.44 -11.20 -3.62
C PHE A 118 6.61 -11.54 -4.88
N GLY A 119 5.28 -11.52 -4.73
CA GLY A 119 4.33 -11.83 -5.82
C GLY A 119 3.95 -10.66 -6.73
N SER A 120 2.92 -10.87 -7.55
CA SER A 120 2.43 -9.92 -8.57
C SER A 120 2.07 -8.53 -8.03
N ARG A 121 1.40 -8.43 -6.88
CA ARG A 121 1.07 -7.14 -6.25
C ARG A 121 2.30 -6.34 -5.85
N HIS A 122 3.37 -7.01 -5.41
CA HIS A 122 4.65 -6.34 -5.10
C HIS A 122 5.33 -5.83 -6.38
N MET A 123 5.33 -6.63 -7.45
CA MET A 123 5.84 -6.20 -8.76
C MET A 123 5.06 -5.00 -9.30
N ALA A 124 3.73 -5.03 -9.20
CA ALA A 124 2.88 -3.91 -9.57
C ALA A 124 3.19 -2.65 -8.77
N ALA A 125 3.32 -2.76 -7.44
CA ALA A 125 3.66 -1.63 -6.57
C ALA A 125 5.02 -1.01 -6.90
N ALA A 126 6.05 -1.83 -7.09
CA ALA A 126 7.37 -1.35 -7.46
C ALA A 126 7.37 -0.73 -8.87
N SER A 127 6.74 -1.38 -9.85
CA SER A 127 6.66 -0.84 -11.21
C SER A 127 5.95 0.50 -11.25
N ILE A 128 4.77 0.62 -10.62
CA ILE A 128 3.98 1.86 -10.72
C ILE A 128 4.63 3.02 -9.96
N SER A 129 5.19 2.76 -8.78
CA SER A 129 5.91 3.79 -8.00
C SER A 129 7.22 4.24 -8.64
N LYS A 130 7.77 3.47 -9.61
CA LYS A 130 8.91 3.88 -10.42
C LYS A 130 8.53 4.72 -11.62
N GLU A 131 7.39 4.39 -12.23
CA GLU A 131 6.93 5.01 -13.48
C GLU A 131 6.07 6.26 -13.28
N THR A 132 5.73 6.56 -12.02
CA THR A 132 4.87 7.68 -11.59
C THR A 132 5.44 8.28 -10.31
N ASP A 133 4.95 9.44 -9.89
CA ASP A 133 5.27 10.03 -8.59
C ASP A 133 4.39 9.46 -7.45
N ALA A 134 3.69 8.33 -7.69
CA ALA A 134 2.81 7.70 -6.72
C ALA A 134 3.55 6.84 -5.68
N VAL A 135 2.93 6.71 -4.51
CA VAL A 135 3.35 5.78 -3.44
C VAL A 135 2.46 4.55 -3.50
N ALA A 136 3.05 3.35 -3.45
CA ALA A 136 2.29 2.12 -3.46
C ALA A 136 2.39 1.38 -2.12
N VAL A 137 1.24 0.99 -1.55
CA VAL A 137 1.15 0.24 -0.29
C VAL A 137 0.55 -1.14 -0.57
N VAL A 138 1.26 -2.19 -0.14
CA VAL A 138 0.87 -3.58 -0.35
C VAL A 138 0.62 -4.25 0.99
N VAL A 139 -0.55 -4.85 1.15
CA VAL A 139 -0.80 -5.87 2.18
C VAL A 139 -0.43 -7.22 1.60
N SER A 140 0.56 -7.86 2.18
CA SER A 140 1.02 -9.17 1.71
C SER A 140 0.11 -10.30 2.20
N GLU A 141 -0.42 -11.05 1.25
CA GLU A 141 -1.29 -12.20 1.52
C GLU A 141 -0.54 -13.33 2.25
N SER A 142 0.74 -13.54 1.94
CA SER A 142 1.51 -14.69 2.43
C SER A 142 2.02 -14.54 3.86
N ASP A 143 2.38 -13.33 4.29
CA ASP A 143 2.98 -13.05 5.61
C ASP A 143 2.29 -11.94 6.41
N GLY A 144 1.32 -11.22 5.83
CA GLY A 144 0.59 -10.14 6.51
C GLY A 144 1.42 -8.87 6.72
N VAL A 145 2.62 -8.79 6.15
CA VAL A 145 3.45 -7.58 6.24
C VAL A 145 2.87 -6.53 5.31
N VAL A 146 2.74 -5.29 5.81
CA VAL A 146 2.40 -4.14 4.98
C VAL A 146 3.70 -3.53 4.45
N ARG A 147 3.82 -3.39 3.14
CA ARG A 147 5.03 -2.93 2.45
C ARG A 147 4.73 -1.66 1.67
N ILE A 148 5.64 -0.70 1.73
CA ILE A 148 5.49 0.58 1.05
C ILE A 148 6.62 0.72 0.03
N PHE A 149 6.24 1.06 -1.20
CA PHE A 149 7.13 1.26 -2.33
C PHE A 149 7.09 2.71 -2.81
N GLY A 150 8.28 3.22 -3.13
CA GLY A 150 8.50 4.55 -3.70
C GLY A 150 9.70 4.51 -4.63
N ASP A 151 9.60 5.17 -5.80
CA ASP A 151 10.65 5.20 -6.82
C ASP A 151 11.12 3.79 -7.28
N GLY A 152 10.23 2.80 -7.19
CA GLY A 152 10.54 1.40 -7.51
C GLY A 152 11.27 0.62 -6.44
N GLU A 153 11.50 1.21 -5.28
CA GLU A 153 12.20 0.57 -4.16
C GLU A 153 11.27 0.33 -2.98
N LEU A 154 11.58 -0.70 -2.18
CA LEU A 154 10.94 -0.95 -0.90
C LEU A 154 11.50 0.03 0.14
N ILE A 155 10.68 0.99 0.57
CA ILE A 155 11.09 2.06 1.48
C ILE A 155 10.61 1.85 2.92
N ALA A 156 9.58 1.02 3.14
CA ALA A 156 9.16 0.65 4.48
C ALA A 156 8.46 -0.72 4.54
N GLU A 157 8.63 -1.40 5.68
CA GLU A 157 7.88 -2.60 6.06
C GLU A 157 7.24 -2.39 7.43
N ILE A 158 5.96 -2.73 7.57
CA ILE A 158 5.20 -2.62 8.80
C ILE A 158 4.72 -4.02 9.16
N ILE A 159 5.20 -4.52 10.29
CA ILE A 159 4.93 -5.85 10.82
C ILE A 159 3.96 -5.71 11.99
N THR A 160 2.84 -6.44 11.92
CA THR A 160 1.83 -6.47 12.98
C THR A 160 1.98 -7.72 13.85
N GLY A 161 2.00 -7.58 15.18
CA GLY A 161 1.98 -8.71 16.11
C GLY A 161 3.20 -8.82 17.03
N THR A 162 3.07 -9.67 18.06
CA THR A 162 4.03 -9.84 19.18
C THR A 162 5.17 -10.84 18.92
N GLY A 163 5.28 -11.39 17.71
CA GLY A 163 6.35 -12.34 17.36
C GLY A 163 7.74 -11.73 17.60
N ASP A 164 8.75 -12.56 17.85
CA ASP A 164 10.12 -12.12 18.14
C ASP A 164 10.75 -11.40 16.92
N LEU A 165 10.42 -10.10 16.79
CA LEU A 165 10.83 -9.19 15.72
C LEU A 165 12.35 -8.99 15.66
N GLY A 166 13.12 -9.53 16.61
CA GLY A 166 14.58 -9.55 16.58
C GLY A 166 15.16 -10.47 15.49
N LYS A 167 14.37 -11.42 14.96
CA LYS A 167 14.83 -12.40 13.97
C LYS A 167 14.39 -12.12 12.52
N VAL A 168 13.42 -11.23 12.32
CA VAL A 168 12.96 -10.88 10.97
C VAL A 168 13.93 -9.87 10.37
N LYS A 169 14.70 -10.30 9.37
CA LYS A 169 15.53 -9.39 8.57
C LYS A 169 14.61 -8.62 7.62
N PRO A 170 14.70 -7.29 7.56
CA PRO A 170 13.94 -6.52 6.59
C PRO A 170 14.44 -6.81 5.17
N HIS A 171 13.57 -6.61 4.20
CA HIS A 171 13.92 -6.67 2.78
C HIS A 171 14.42 -5.33 2.21
N ILE A 172 14.47 -4.30 3.05
CA ILE A 172 14.96 -2.97 2.69
C ILE A 172 16.48 -3.03 2.43
N LYS A 173 16.90 -2.43 1.31
CA LYS A 173 18.32 -2.31 0.96
C LYS A 173 18.93 -1.07 1.62
N GLY A 174 20.17 -1.20 2.10
CA GLY A 174 20.92 -0.11 2.73
C GLY A 174 20.59 0.05 4.21
N ASP A 175 20.83 1.25 4.72
CA ASP A 175 20.56 1.59 6.12
C ASP A 175 19.06 1.76 6.36
N TYR A 176 18.62 1.35 7.54
CA TYR A 176 17.23 1.47 7.96
C TYR A 176 17.12 1.78 9.45
N GLU A 177 16.00 2.38 9.82
CA GLU A 177 15.60 2.61 11.20
C GLU A 177 14.44 1.68 11.57
N LYS A 178 14.45 1.17 12.80
CA LYS A 178 13.36 0.35 13.35
C LYS A 178 12.62 1.13 14.43
N ILE A 179 11.34 1.40 14.18
CA ILE A 179 10.43 2.13 15.06
C ILE A 179 9.41 1.13 15.61
N VAL A 180 9.37 0.99 16.93
CA VAL A 180 8.48 0.03 17.62
C VAL A 180 7.40 0.80 18.37
N GLU A 181 6.15 0.64 17.95
CA GLU A 181 4.99 1.19 18.64
C GLU A 181 4.29 0.08 19.42
N ARG A 182 4.58 0.05 20.73
CA ARG A 182 4.12 -1.01 21.64
C ARG A 182 2.60 -0.97 21.86
N ASP A 183 2.02 0.23 21.96
CA ASP A 183 0.58 0.41 22.20
C ASP A 183 -0.25 -0.12 21.03
N LEU A 184 0.28 0.04 19.81
CA LEU A 184 -0.33 -0.50 18.61
C LEU A 184 0.12 -1.93 18.31
N ASN A 185 1.13 -2.47 18.97
CA ASN A 185 1.75 -3.75 18.63
C ASN A 185 2.19 -3.82 17.14
N VAL A 186 2.82 -2.74 16.71
CA VAL A 186 3.33 -2.54 15.34
C VAL A 186 4.81 -2.26 15.40
N THR A 187 5.55 -2.80 14.44
CA THR A 187 6.93 -2.43 14.20
C THR A 187 7.08 -1.98 12.75
N MET A 188 7.50 -0.74 12.59
CA MET A 188 7.84 -0.16 11.30
C MET A 188 9.35 -0.19 11.11
N ILE A 189 9.78 -0.64 9.95
CA ILE A 189 11.16 -0.58 9.49
C ILE A 189 11.14 0.33 8.27
N VAL A 190 11.90 1.44 8.31
CA VAL A 190 11.90 2.47 7.27
C VAL A 190 13.33 2.69 6.79
N LYS A 191 13.50 2.87 5.48
CA LYS A 191 14.79 3.19 4.87
C LYS A 191 15.32 4.51 5.43
N ARG A 192 16.63 4.59 5.62
CA ARG A 192 17.32 5.82 6.00
C ARG A 192 18.06 6.35 4.78
N SER A 193 17.67 7.55 4.32
CA SER A 193 18.34 8.30 3.26
C SER A 193 19.60 9.02 3.75
#